data_AF-A0AAV7IVG4-F1
#
_entry.id   AF-A0AAV7IVG4-F1
#
_cell.length_a   1.000
_cell.length_b   1.000
_cell.length_c   1.000
_cell.angle_alpha   90.00
_cell.angle_beta   90.00
_cell.angle_gamma   90.00
#
_symmetry.space_group_name_H-M   'P 1'
#
loop_
_entity.id
_entity.type
_entity.pdbx_description
1 polymer ?
#
loop_
_entity_poly.entity_id
_entity_poly.type
_entity_poly.pdbx_seq_one_letter_code
_entity_poly.pdbx_strand_id
1 'polypeptide(L)'
;MVNDAFALLNQSPIIKKHVDNQTYLENKVKKVYEKLNNSLGVTKLSDDEINSQNFLELLDKLKNKFNDSNTQRCKKIQILTLLPESWRLSRVCEVMGCTIYMASIAKSLRDKKGILSTPNAKLGRHLSNDIKSKILKFY
;
A
#
# COMPACT_ATOMS: atom_id res chain seq x y z
N MET A 1 -19.93 -41.32 13.28
CA MET A 1 -20.05 -39.86 13.15
C MET A 1 -18.70 -39.15 13.22
N VAL A 2 -17.97 -39.14 14.35
CA VAL A 2 -16.72 -38.35 14.47
C VAL A 2 -15.57 -38.93 13.61
N ASN A 3 -15.39 -40.25 13.59
CA ASN A 3 -14.36 -40.88 12.76
C ASN A 3 -14.64 -40.74 11.25
N ASP A 4 -15.90 -40.70 10.86
CA ASP A 4 -16.30 -40.49 9.45
C ASP A 4 -15.94 -39.06 9.00
N ALA A 5 -16.09 -38.07 9.90
CA ALA A 5 -15.65 -36.70 9.65
C ALA A 5 -14.12 -36.59 9.49
N PHE A 6 -13.34 -37.42 10.18
CA PHE A 6 -11.89 -37.46 9.98
C PHE A 6 -11.50 -38.05 8.63
N ALA A 7 -12.26 -39.03 8.12
CA ALA A 7 -12.02 -39.59 6.79
C ALA A 7 -12.18 -38.50 5.70
N LEU A 8 -13.18 -37.62 5.83
CA LEU A 8 -13.38 -36.48 4.93
C LEU A 8 -12.18 -35.50 4.93
N LEU A 9 -11.47 -35.38 6.05
CA LEU A 9 -10.28 -34.53 6.21
C LEU A 9 -8.95 -35.29 5.95
N ASN A 10 -9.01 -36.50 5.39
CA ASN A 10 -7.87 -37.39 5.19
C ASN A 10 -7.05 -37.59 6.49
N GLN A 11 -7.73 -37.77 7.62
CA GLN A 11 -7.14 -37.98 8.94
C GLN A 11 -7.45 -39.39 9.45
N SER A 12 -6.48 -40.01 10.12
CA SER A 12 -6.69 -41.33 10.73
C SER A 12 -7.76 -41.27 11.82
N PRO A 13 -8.60 -42.31 11.96
CA PRO A 13 -9.61 -42.37 13.00
C PRO A 13 -8.98 -42.45 14.41
N ILE A 14 -9.72 -42.00 15.41
CA ILE A 14 -9.31 -42.16 16.81
C ILE A 14 -9.55 -43.61 17.23
N ILE A 15 -8.50 -44.26 17.69
CA ILE A 15 -8.54 -45.65 18.15
C ILE A 15 -8.95 -45.67 19.62
N LYS A 16 -9.83 -46.60 20.03
CA LYS A 16 -10.38 -46.70 21.40
C LYS A 16 -9.34 -46.58 22.52
N LYS A 17 -8.15 -47.16 22.31
CA LYS A 17 -7.02 -47.13 23.27
C LYS A 17 -6.43 -45.74 23.56
N HIS A 18 -6.72 -44.75 22.72
CA HIS A 18 -6.20 -43.38 22.85
C HIS A 18 -7.29 -42.37 23.23
N VAL A 19 -8.50 -42.83 23.52
CA VAL A 19 -9.63 -41.96 23.90
C VAL A 19 -9.38 -41.31 25.26
N ASP A 20 -8.74 -42.01 26.19
CA ASP A 20 -8.46 -41.48 27.53
C ASP A 20 -7.14 -40.68 27.59
N ASN A 21 -6.38 -40.62 26.48
CA ASN A 21 -5.13 -39.87 26.42
C ASN A 21 -5.37 -38.43 25.98
N GLN A 22 -5.44 -37.53 26.96
CA GLN A 22 -5.72 -36.11 26.72
C GLN A 22 -4.69 -35.44 25.79
N THR A 23 -3.40 -35.71 25.97
CA THR A 23 -2.33 -35.13 25.14
C THR A 23 -2.43 -35.59 23.69
N TYR A 24 -2.84 -36.84 23.45
CA TYR A 24 -3.10 -37.35 22.09
C TYR A 24 -4.28 -36.63 21.45
N LEU A 25 -5.39 -36.47 22.19
CA LEU A 25 -6.59 -35.80 21.69
C LEU A 25 -6.33 -34.32 21.36
N GLU A 26 -5.63 -33.59 22.22
CA GLU A 26 -5.27 -32.18 21.99
C GLU A 26 -4.44 -32.01 20.71
N ASN A 27 -3.41 -32.85 20.53
CA ASN A 27 -2.60 -32.85 19.32
C ASN A 27 -3.40 -33.26 18.07
N LYS A 28 -4.35 -34.17 18.23
CA LYS A 28 -5.22 -34.62 17.14
C LYS A 28 -6.18 -33.51 16.70
N VAL A 29 -6.80 -32.82 17.65
CA VAL A 29 -7.66 -31.66 17.40
C VAL A 29 -6.89 -30.54 16.71
N LYS A 30 -5.65 -30.25 17.15
CA LYS A 30 -4.79 -29.25 16.51
C LYS A 30 -4.50 -29.58 15.04
N LYS A 31 -4.13 -30.84 14.75
CA LYS A 31 -3.88 -31.31 13.36
C LYS A 31 -5.14 -31.26 12.49
N VAL A 32 -6.30 -31.53 13.06
CA VAL A 32 -7.59 -31.43 12.36
C VAL A 32 -7.89 -29.96 12.05
N TYR A 33 -7.69 -29.07 13.01
CA TYR A 33 -7.88 -27.62 12.84
C TYR A 33 -6.97 -27.05 11.73
N GLU A 34 -5.69 -27.41 11.71
CA GLU A 34 -4.75 -26.98 10.66
C GLU A 34 -5.16 -27.47 9.27
N LYS A 35 -5.54 -28.75 9.13
CA LYS A 35 -6.03 -29.28 7.84
C LYS A 35 -7.32 -28.63 7.38
N LEU A 36 -8.23 -28.36 8.31
CA LEU A 36 -9.52 -27.75 8.01
C LEU A 36 -9.32 -26.29 7.55
N ASN A 37 -8.44 -25.53 8.21
CA ASN A 37 -8.05 -24.19 7.76
C ASN A 37 -7.43 -24.19 6.37
N ASN A 38 -6.51 -25.13 6.10
CA ASN A 38 -5.89 -25.26 4.77
C ASN A 38 -6.93 -25.62 3.69
N SER A 39 -7.88 -26.50 4.01
CA SER A 39 -8.94 -26.92 3.08
C SER A 39 -9.95 -25.81 2.80
N LEU A 40 -10.22 -24.93 3.77
CA LEU A 40 -11.14 -23.79 3.60
C LEU A 40 -10.45 -22.55 3.01
N GLY A 41 -9.14 -22.60 2.74
CA GLY A 41 -8.37 -21.42 2.33
C GLY A 41 -8.29 -20.34 3.40
N VAL A 42 -8.64 -20.68 4.65
CA VAL A 42 -8.51 -19.80 5.83
C VAL A 42 -7.11 -20.00 6.40
N THR A 43 -6.09 -19.84 5.57
CA THR A 43 -4.77 -19.52 6.08
C THR A 43 -4.90 -18.12 6.68
N LYS A 44 -4.77 -18.01 8.00
CA LYS A 44 -4.51 -16.70 8.61
C LYS A 44 -3.27 -16.17 7.91
N LEU A 45 -3.45 -15.23 6.97
CA LEU A 45 -2.34 -14.51 6.37
C LEU A 45 -1.53 -13.96 7.54
N SER A 46 -0.24 -14.21 7.51
CA SER A 46 0.66 -13.57 8.46
C SER A 46 0.46 -12.06 8.39
N ASP A 47 0.67 -11.35 9.50
CA ASP A 47 0.54 -9.89 9.53
C ASP A 47 1.42 -9.23 8.44
N ASP A 48 2.55 -9.87 8.08
CA ASP A 48 3.44 -9.45 7.00
C ASP A 48 2.82 -9.59 5.60
N GLU A 49 2.08 -10.68 5.33
CA GLU A 49 1.37 -10.87 4.07
C GLU A 49 0.20 -9.90 3.93
N ILE A 50 -0.53 -9.65 5.02
CA ILE A 50 -1.62 -8.65 5.06
C ILE A 50 -1.06 -7.25 4.78
N ASN A 51 0.03 -6.87 5.45
CA ASN A 51 0.69 -5.58 5.22
C ASN A 51 1.19 -5.42 3.79
N SER A 52 1.75 -6.48 3.22
CA SER A 52 2.20 -6.48 1.82
C SER A 52 1.03 -6.25 0.85
N GLN A 53 -0.10 -6.91 1.08
CA GLN A 53 -1.29 -6.75 0.26
C GLN A 53 -1.89 -5.34 0.39
N ASN A 54 -2.00 -4.81 1.61
CA ASN A 54 -2.48 -3.46 1.87
C ASN A 54 -1.57 -2.41 1.21
N PHE A 55 -0.25 -2.61 1.24
CA PHE A 55 0.70 -1.73 0.57
C PHE A 55 0.51 -1.74 -0.95
N LEU A 56 0.33 -2.92 -1.55
CA LEU A 56 0.07 -3.05 -2.99
C LEU A 56 -1.24 -2.36 -3.39
N GLU A 57 -2.29 -2.51 -2.59
CA GLU A 57 -3.58 -1.84 -2.82
C GLU A 57 -3.43 -0.30 -2.76
N LEU A 58 -2.74 0.22 -1.74
CA LEU A 58 -2.46 1.64 -1.63
C LEU A 58 -1.67 2.17 -2.83
N LEU A 59 -0.65 1.42 -3.24
CA LEU A 59 0.19 1.78 -4.36
C LEU A 59 -0.60 1.83 -5.68
N ASP A 60 -1.54 0.91 -5.87
CA ASP A 60 -2.42 0.91 -7.04
C ASP A 60 -3.36 2.11 -7.04
N LYS A 61 -3.96 2.46 -5.90
CA LYS A 61 -4.76 3.69 -5.76
C LYS A 61 -3.95 4.95 -6.11
N LEU A 62 -2.69 5.02 -5.68
CA LEU A 62 -1.80 6.14 -6.01
C LEU A 62 -1.46 6.18 -7.51
N LYS A 63 -1.20 5.03 -8.13
CA LYS A 63 -0.99 4.92 -9.59
C LYS A 63 -2.20 5.38 -10.37
N ASN A 64 -3.39 4.91 -9.99
CA ASN A 64 -4.65 5.29 -10.62
C ASN A 64 -4.84 6.81 -10.53
N LYS A 65 -4.58 7.41 -9.36
CA LYS A 65 -4.64 8.87 -9.22
C LYS A 65 -3.56 9.61 -10.02
N PHE A 66 -2.36 9.06 -10.12
CA PHE A 66 -1.25 9.66 -10.88
C PHE A 66 -1.52 9.66 -12.40
N ASN A 67 -2.15 8.60 -12.91
CA ASN A 67 -2.43 8.41 -14.34
C ASN A 67 -3.77 9.01 -14.79
N ASP A 68 -4.66 9.37 -13.87
CA ASP A 68 -5.89 10.12 -14.14
C ASP A 68 -5.61 11.38 -14.99
N SER A 69 -6.41 11.56 -16.03
CA SER A 69 -6.30 12.68 -16.99
C SER A 69 -6.52 14.04 -16.33
N ASN A 70 -7.29 14.08 -15.23
CA ASN A 70 -7.54 15.30 -14.47
C ASN A 70 -6.38 15.68 -13.53
N THR A 71 -5.38 14.81 -13.36
CA THR A 71 -4.29 15.03 -12.41
C THR A 71 -3.23 15.95 -13.00
N GLN A 72 -3.22 17.19 -12.55
CA GLN A 72 -2.22 18.19 -12.92
C GLN A 72 -0.81 17.81 -12.44
N ARG A 73 0.20 18.36 -13.13
CA ARG A 73 1.63 18.10 -12.83
C ARG A 73 2.01 18.35 -11.37
N CYS A 74 1.47 19.38 -10.73
CA CYS A 74 1.75 19.68 -9.32
C CYS A 74 1.26 18.55 -8.38
N LYS A 75 0.07 18.00 -8.66
CA LYS A 75 -0.49 16.86 -7.94
C LYS A 75 0.28 15.57 -8.22
N LYS A 76 0.74 15.35 -9.45
CA LYS A 76 1.63 14.23 -9.78
C LYS A 76 2.91 14.26 -8.95
N ILE A 77 3.57 15.42 -8.85
CA ILE A 77 4.76 15.59 -8.01
C ILE A 77 4.43 15.37 -6.53
N GLN A 78 3.30 15.91 -6.05
CA GLN A 78 2.83 15.71 -4.68
C GLN A 78 2.65 14.22 -4.35
N ILE A 79 2.03 13.44 -5.24
CA ILE A 79 1.85 11.99 -5.09
C ILE A 79 3.21 11.27 -4.97
N LEU A 80 4.19 11.65 -5.80
CA LEU A 80 5.53 11.05 -5.75
C LEU A 80 6.27 11.31 -4.43
N THR A 81 5.90 12.33 -3.64
CA THR A 81 6.48 12.57 -2.31
C THR A 81 6.07 11.52 -1.28
N LEU A 82 4.97 10.80 -1.51
CA LEU A 82 4.46 9.75 -0.61
C LEU A 82 5.22 8.42 -0.72
N LEU A 83 6.04 8.27 -1.77
CA LEU A 83 6.70 6.99 -2.03
C LEU A 83 7.83 6.73 -1.04
N PRO A 84 8.12 5.44 -0.76
CA PRO A 84 9.18 5.06 0.17
C PRO A 84 10.50 5.75 -0.15
N GLU A 85 11.14 6.27 0.90
CA GLU A 85 12.42 6.99 0.76
C GLU A 85 13.56 6.07 0.31
N SER A 86 13.51 4.81 0.73
CA SER A 86 14.45 3.74 0.36
C SER A 86 14.51 3.45 -1.13
N TRP A 87 13.52 3.88 -1.91
CA TRP A 87 13.47 3.59 -3.35
C TRP A 87 14.43 4.47 -4.14
N ARG A 88 15.19 3.84 -5.05
CA ARG A 88 15.99 4.55 -6.06
C ARG A 88 15.08 5.28 -7.04
N LEU A 89 15.60 6.34 -7.67
CA LEU A 89 14.86 7.11 -8.67
C LEU A 89 14.39 6.24 -9.84
N SER A 90 15.22 5.31 -10.30
CA SER A 90 14.86 4.33 -11.34
C SER A 90 13.63 3.50 -10.95
N ARG A 91 13.61 2.99 -9.72
CA ARG A 91 12.47 2.22 -9.19
C ARG A 91 11.19 3.03 -9.15
N VAL A 92 11.27 4.30 -8.73
CA VAL A 92 10.11 5.21 -8.75
C VAL A 92 9.59 5.42 -10.16
N CYS A 93 10.48 5.59 -11.14
CA CYS A 93 10.13 5.74 -12.55
C CYS A 93 9.47 4.48 -13.12
N GLU A 94 10.04 3.30 -12.86
CA GLU A 94 9.47 2.01 -13.27
C GLU A 94 8.08 1.79 -12.69
N VAL A 95 7.92 2.06 -11.39
CA VAL A 95 6.65 1.81 -10.70
C VAL A 95 5.58 2.80 -11.15
N MET A 96 5.88 4.10 -11.22
CA MET A 96 4.88 5.15 -11.50
C MET A 96 4.78 5.59 -12.96
N GLY A 97 5.65 5.10 -13.85
CA GLY A 97 5.69 5.53 -15.25
C GLY A 97 6.05 7.01 -15.42
N CYS A 98 6.85 7.57 -14.51
CA CYS A 98 7.23 8.99 -14.53
C CYS A 98 8.67 9.20 -15.03
N THR A 99 8.99 10.42 -15.46
CA THR A 99 10.36 10.76 -15.87
C THR A 99 11.28 10.90 -14.66
N ILE A 100 12.57 10.59 -14.85
CA ILE A 100 13.60 10.72 -13.80
C ILE A 100 13.62 12.13 -13.22
N TYR A 101 13.46 13.14 -14.07
CA TYR A 101 13.39 14.54 -13.64
C TYR A 101 12.24 14.80 -12.65
N MET A 102 11.04 14.25 -12.90
CA MET A 102 9.89 14.42 -12.01
C MET A 102 10.11 13.73 -10.66
N ALA A 103 10.66 12.52 -10.68
CA ALA A 103 11.02 11.78 -9.46
C ALA A 103 12.08 12.52 -8.63
N SER A 104 13.09 13.10 -9.29
CA SER A 104 14.14 13.90 -8.64
C SER A 104 13.59 15.16 -7.97
N ILE A 105 12.68 15.86 -8.65
CA ILE A 105 11.97 17.01 -8.06
C ILE A 105 11.18 16.58 -6.83
N ALA A 106 10.44 15.47 -6.91
CA ALA A 106 9.61 15.01 -5.80
C ALA A 106 10.44 14.66 -4.57
N LYS A 107 11.59 13.98 -4.74
CA LYS A 107 12.54 13.74 -3.64
C LYS A 107 13.05 15.05 -3.05
N SER A 108 13.59 15.93 -3.89
CA SER A 108 14.08 17.25 -3.44
C SER A 108 13.02 18.08 -2.72
N LEU A 109 11.75 17.96 -3.15
CA LEU A 109 10.62 18.65 -2.55
C LEU A 109 10.28 18.06 -1.18
N ARG A 110 10.28 16.72 -1.06
CA ARG A 110 10.07 16.02 0.20
C ARG A 110 11.15 16.35 1.21
N ASP A 111 12.41 16.36 0.80
CA ASP A 111 13.53 16.64 1.71
C ASP A 111 13.49 18.10 2.22
N LYS A 112 13.01 19.03 1.40
CA LYS A 112 12.93 20.46 1.75
C LYS A 112 11.66 20.86 2.50
N LYS A 113 10.53 20.23 2.20
CA LYS A 113 9.20 20.67 2.68
C LYS A 113 8.36 19.57 3.34
N GLY A 114 8.78 18.32 3.25
CA GLY A 114 8.07 17.16 3.78
C GLY A 114 7.12 16.50 2.79
N ILE A 115 6.50 15.41 3.24
CA ILE A 115 5.51 14.65 2.47
C ILE A 115 4.26 15.48 2.16
N LEU A 116 3.55 15.16 1.07
CA LEU A 116 2.36 15.90 0.61
C LEU A 116 2.61 17.37 0.27
N SER A 117 3.86 17.79 0.15
CA SER A 117 4.19 19.14 -0.28
C SER A 117 3.87 19.38 -1.74
N THR A 118 3.46 20.61 -2.06
CA THR A 118 3.26 21.05 -3.44
C THR A 118 4.48 21.85 -3.93
N PRO A 119 4.84 21.69 -5.22
CA PRO A 119 5.86 22.53 -5.83
C PRO A 119 5.41 24.00 -5.82
N ASN A 120 6.37 24.92 -5.67
CA ASN A 120 6.07 26.36 -5.66
C ASN A 120 5.31 26.76 -6.92
N ALA A 121 4.24 27.53 -6.75
CA ALA A 121 3.56 28.16 -7.86
C ALA A 121 4.56 29.07 -8.58
N LYS A 122 4.51 29.10 -9.92
CA LYS A 122 5.25 30.10 -10.68
C LYS A 122 4.66 31.47 -10.30
N LEU A 123 5.47 32.28 -9.62
CA LEU A 123 5.14 33.69 -9.40
C LEU A 123 4.98 34.33 -10.78
N GLY A 124 3.79 34.87 -11.05
CA GLY A 124 3.53 35.60 -12.29
C GLY A 124 4.40 36.85 -12.38
N ARG A 125 4.35 37.55 -13.53
CA ARG A 125 4.99 38.87 -13.63
C ARG A 125 4.33 39.81 -12.62
N HIS A 126 5.13 40.37 -11.72
CA HIS A 126 4.66 41.39 -10.80
C HIS A 126 4.32 42.67 -11.58
N LEU A 127 3.17 43.27 -11.31
CA LEU A 127 2.79 44.56 -11.91
C LEU A 127 3.76 45.63 -11.40
N SER A 128 4.31 46.47 -12.29
CA SER A 128 5.23 47.53 -11.84
C SER A 128 4.51 48.50 -10.91
N ASN A 129 5.24 49.05 -9.94
CA ASN A 129 4.67 50.00 -8.99
C ASN A 129 4.15 51.27 -9.69
N ASP A 130 4.75 51.66 -10.82
CA ASP A 130 4.26 52.76 -11.67
C ASP A 130 2.85 52.47 -12.21
N ILE A 131 2.60 51.27 -12.74
CA ILE A 131 1.28 50.89 -13.24
C ILE A 131 0.25 50.82 -12.10
N LYS A 132 0.64 50.27 -10.93
CA LYS A 132 -0.23 50.28 -9.74
C LYS A 132 -0.61 51.70 -9.33
N SER A 133 0.35 52.62 -9.39
CA SER A 133 0.13 54.04 -9.07
C SER A 133 -0.80 54.73 -10.05
N LYS A 134 -0.71 54.41 -11.35
CA LYS A 134 -1.63 54.92 -12.37
C LYS A 134 -3.05 54.41 -12.18
N ILE A 135 -3.21 53.14 -11.81
CA ILE A 135 -4.53 52.54 -11.50
C ILE A 135 -5.14 53.20 -10.25
N LEU A 136 -4.35 53.39 -9.19
CA LEU A 136 -4.77 54.06 -7.96
C LEU A 136 -5.13 55.54 -8.15
N LYS A 137 -4.59 56.21 -9.18
CA LYS A 137 -4.94 57.60 -9.52
C LYS A 137 -6.18 57.71 -10.40
N PHE A 138 -6.58 56.62 -11.06
CA PHE A 138 -7.72 56.60 -11.98
C PHE A 138 -9.04 56.37 -11.24
N TYR A 139 -9.01 55.59 -10.15
CA TYR A 139 -10.11 55.39 -9.21
C TYR A 139 -10.04 56.38 -8.04
#